data_AF-A0A938M4K0-F1
#
_entry.id   AF-A0A938M4K0-F1
#
_cell.length_a   1.000
_cell.length_b   1.000
_cell.length_c   1.000
_cell.angle_alpha   90.00
_cell.angle_beta   90.00
_cell.angle_gamma   90.00
#
_symmetry.space_group_name_H-M   'P 1'
#
loop_
_entity.id
_entity.type
_entity.pdbx_description
1 polymer ?
#
loop_
_entity_poly.entity_id
_entity_poly.type
_entity_poly.pdbx_seq_one_letter_code
_entity_poly.pdbx_strand_id
1 'polypeptide(L)'
;MATTVVGVVILLLLLPSLFGWIVPLVFGIRRIRRKTGGVVLTVVGGVWGLLALCLVGLIGWLIWVGLRAMRVEDFDPRKYEGRMGRIALSHKAESELMLMGEKRGKRIRFKTADGAVLVPEGKYRPFEYATFSQDEAGAKWKASCYLFRGMADSLSVSAESVSELAVGPPFTARVTVGKESAEEVALDLKVTGQGGDGYTIRRADGKDEPPGFEVVGPDGKVVLRDRFKFG
;
A
#
# COMPACT_ATOMS: atom_id res chain seq x y z
N MET A 1 -14.20 -5.40 -7.60
CA MET A 1 -15.65 -5.14 -7.71
C MET A 1 -16.37 -5.23 -6.36
N ALA A 2 -16.15 -6.26 -5.54
CA ALA A 2 -16.82 -6.39 -4.24
C ALA A 2 -16.58 -5.21 -3.26
N THR A 3 -15.35 -4.67 -3.20
CA THR A 3 -15.00 -3.54 -2.33
C THR A 3 -15.74 -2.24 -2.72
N THR A 4 -15.96 -2.02 -4.01
CA THR A 4 -16.68 -0.84 -4.53
C THR A 4 -18.16 -0.90 -4.18
N VAL A 5 -18.79 -2.07 -4.33
CA VAL A 5 -20.20 -2.28 -3.98
C VAL A 5 -20.45 -2.09 -2.49
N VAL A 6 -19.58 -2.65 -1.64
CA VAL A 6 -19.66 -2.48 -0.18
C VAL A 6 -19.54 -1.01 0.21
N GLY A 7 -18.62 -0.26 -0.40
CA GLY A 7 -18.48 1.18 -0.14
C GLY A 7 -19.73 1.99 -0.49
N VAL A 8 -20.36 1.69 -1.63
CA VAL A 8 -21.60 2.36 -2.06
C VAL A 8 -22.76 2.05 -1.10
N VAL A 9 -22.90 0.79 -0.67
CA VAL A 9 -23.94 0.40 0.29
C VAL A 9 -23.76 1.11 1.64
N ILE A 10 -22.53 1.18 2.16
CA ILE A 10 -22.24 1.90 3.41
C ILE A 10 -22.58 3.39 3.26
N LEU A 11 -22.21 4.01 2.14
CA LEU A 11 -22.54 5.41 1.88
C LEU A 11 -24.06 5.65 1.87
N LEU A 12 -24.81 4.78 1.19
CA LEU A 12 -26.27 4.86 1.11
C LEU A 12 -26.95 4.67 2.48
N LEU A 13 -26.40 3.83 3.35
CA LEU A 13 -26.90 3.65 4.72
C LEU A 13 -26.56 4.84 5.64
N LEU A 14 -25.45 5.52 5.40
CA LEU A 14 -25.05 6.71 6.16
C LEU A 14 -25.86 7.95 5.80
N LEU A 15 -26.30 8.10 4.53
CA LEU A 15 -27.05 9.27 4.08
C LEU A 15 -28.33 9.55 4.91
N PRO A 16 -29.24 8.59 5.15
CA PRO A 16 -30.40 8.81 6.03
C PRO A 16 -30.00 9.17 7.47
N SER A 17 -28.90 8.61 7.97
CA SER A 17 -28.41 8.91 9.32
C SER A 17 -27.83 10.32 9.41
N LEU A 18 -27.22 10.82 8.34
CA LEU A 18 -26.61 12.15 8.25
C LEU A 18 -27.59 13.27 7.93
N PHE A 19 -28.66 12.98 7.19
CA PHE A 19 -29.62 13.98 6.72
C PHE A 19 -31.03 13.82 7.30
N GLY A 20 -31.34 12.66 7.90
CA GLY A 20 -32.67 12.33 8.43
C GLY A 20 -33.12 13.23 9.57
N TRP A 21 -32.20 13.88 10.30
CA TRP A 21 -32.50 14.82 11.37
C TRP A 21 -33.12 16.14 10.89
N ILE A 22 -32.94 16.50 9.61
CA ILE A 22 -33.48 17.73 9.03
C ILE A 22 -35.02 17.70 9.04
N VAL A 23 -35.62 16.55 8.75
CA VAL A 23 -37.07 16.37 8.69
C VAL A 23 -37.74 16.66 10.05
N PRO A 24 -37.43 15.96 11.16
CA PRO A 24 -38.05 16.24 12.46
C PRO A 24 -37.74 17.64 12.97
N LEU A 25 -36.56 18.20 12.67
CA LEU A 25 -36.20 19.56 13.06
C LEU A 25 -37.07 20.61 12.35
N VAL A 26 -37.23 20.51 11.02
CA VAL A 26 -38.09 21.42 10.24
C VAL A 26 -39.56 21.28 10.65
N PHE A 27 -40.05 20.06 10.84
CA PHE A 27 -41.43 19.81 11.30
C PHE A 27 -41.67 20.34 12.73
N GLY A 28 -40.71 20.14 13.64
CA GLY A 28 -40.74 20.67 15.00
C GLY A 28 -40.85 22.19 15.02
N ILE A 29 -39.96 22.88 14.29
CA ILE A 29 -39.96 24.35 14.17
C ILE A 29 -41.29 24.86 13.59
N ARG A 30 -41.82 24.21 12.55
CA ARG A 30 -43.12 24.58 11.95
C ARG A 30 -44.27 24.43 12.95
N ARG A 31 -44.31 23.36 13.75
CA ARG A 31 -45.36 23.17 14.77
C ARG A 31 -45.24 24.18 15.92
N ILE A 32 -44.03 24.52 16.36
CA ILE A 32 -43.80 25.55 17.39
C ILE A 32 -44.34 26.89 16.90
N ARG A 33 -44.07 27.27 15.64
CA ARG A 33 -44.58 28.51 15.03
C ARG A 33 -46.12 28.54 14.96
N ARG A 34 -46.77 27.39 14.80
CA ARG A 34 -48.24 27.25 14.79
C ARG A 34 -48.85 27.15 16.20
N LYS A 35 -48.03 27.18 17.27
CA LYS A 35 -48.45 26.97 18.67
C LYS A 35 -49.12 25.61 18.92
N THR A 36 -48.85 24.60 18.08
CA THR A 36 -49.44 23.25 18.16
C THR A 36 -48.50 22.22 18.83
N GLY A 37 -47.63 22.67 19.76
CA GLY A 37 -46.54 21.86 20.30
C GLY A 37 -45.34 21.74 19.35
N GLY A 38 -44.44 20.76 19.54
CA GLY A 38 -43.28 20.53 18.65
C GLY A 38 -41.90 20.70 19.29
N VAL A 39 -41.85 21.04 20.59
CA VAL A 39 -40.59 21.12 21.36
C VAL A 39 -39.81 19.81 21.28
N VAL A 40 -40.47 18.67 21.53
CA VAL A 40 -39.84 17.34 21.50
C VAL A 40 -39.21 17.03 20.15
N LEU A 41 -39.91 17.27 19.03
CA LEU A 41 -39.39 17.03 17.69
C LEU A 41 -38.17 17.92 17.37
N THR A 42 -38.19 19.16 17.84
CA THR A 42 -37.09 20.11 17.65
C THR A 42 -35.87 19.68 18.46
N VAL A 43 -36.05 19.26 19.72
CA VAL A 43 -34.97 18.77 20.58
C VAL A 43 -34.38 17.48 20.00
N VAL A 44 -35.20 16.50 19.62
CA VAL A 44 -34.73 15.23 19.02
C VAL A 44 -33.99 15.49 17.71
N GLY A 45 -34.54 16.32 16.82
CA GLY A 45 -33.87 16.70 15.58
C GLY A 45 -32.55 17.43 15.80
N GLY A 46 -32.48 18.31 16.82
CA GLY A 46 -31.27 19.04 17.18
C GLY A 46 -30.18 18.12 17.74
N VAL A 47 -30.53 17.23 18.68
CA VAL A 47 -29.61 16.24 19.26
C VAL A 47 -29.09 15.29 18.19
N TRP A 48 -29.97 14.79 17.32
CA TRP A 48 -29.54 13.94 16.20
C TRP A 48 -28.63 14.72 15.23
N GLY A 49 -28.98 15.95 14.84
CA GLY A 49 -28.13 16.78 13.99
C GLY A 49 -26.73 17.00 14.57
N LEU A 50 -26.63 17.26 15.87
CA LEU A 50 -25.35 17.38 16.56
C LEU A 50 -24.53 16.08 16.51
N LEU A 51 -25.15 14.93 16.79
CA LEU A 51 -24.48 13.62 16.71
C LEU A 51 -24.01 13.31 15.28
N ALA A 52 -24.81 13.64 14.26
CA ALA A 52 -24.43 13.47 12.87
C ALA A 52 -23.20 14.33 12.50
N LEU A 53 -23.16 15.59 12.93
CA LEU A 53 -22.01 16.46 12.72
C LEU A 53 -20.74 15.97 13.44
N CYS A 54 -20.87 15.50 14.69
CA CYS A 54 -19.76 14.89 15.42
C CYS A 54 -19.22 13.64 14.71
N LEU A 55 -20.10 12.79 14.18
CA LEU A 55 -19.71 11.60 13.43
C LEU A 55 -18.96 11.97 12.14
N VAL A 56 -19.44 12.95 11.38
CA VAL A 56 -18.74 13.45 10.17
C VAL A 56 -17.37 14.01 10.54
N GLY A 57 -17.29 14.80 11.62
CA GLY A 57 -16.03 15.32 12.14
C GLY A 57 -15.04 14.21 12.52
N LEU A 58 -15.52 13.16 13.21
CA LEU A 58 -14.72 12.00 13.58
C LEU A 58 -14.22 11.23 12.34
N ILE A 59 -15.10 10.96 11.37
CA ILE A 59 -14.72 10.28 10.12
C ILE A 59 -13.69 11.11 9.36
N GLY A 60 -13.91 12.43 9.23
CA GLY A 60 -12.97 13.34 8.57
C GLY A 60 -11.60 13.36 9.27
N TRP A 61 -11.59 13.37 10.61
CA TRP A 61 -10.38 13.29 11.40
C TRP A 61 -9.65 11.95 11.21
N LEU A 62 -10.35 10.82 11.23
CA LEU A 62 -9.77 9.49 10.99
C LEU A 62 -9.17 9.37 9.59
N ILE A 63 -9.87 9.87 8.56
CA ILE A 63 -9.35 9.92 7.18
C ILE A 63 -8.09 10.78 7.14
N TRP A 64 -8.12 11.97 7.75
CA TRP A 64 -6.97 12.86 7.77
C TRP A 64 -5.75 12.24 8.48
N VAL A 65 -5.96 11.60 9.64
CA VAL A 65 -4.89 10.87 10.36
C VAL A 65 -4.35 9.72 9.50
N GLY A 66 -5.23 8.94 8.86
CA GLY A 66 -4.84 7.84 7.97
C GLY A 66 -4.02 8.32 6.76
N LEU A 67 -4.48 9.37 6.08
CA LEU A 67 -3.75 9.98 4.96
C LEU A 67 -2.39 10.54 5.41
N ARG A 68 -2.33 11.14 6.60
CA ARG A 68 -1.08 11.66 7.17
C ARG A 68 -0.11 10.52 7.51
N ALA A 69 -0.60 9.40 8.04
CA ALA A 69 0.21 8.22 8.32
C ALA A 69 0.76 7.55 7.04
N MET A 70 0.10 7.75 5.90
CA MET A 70 0.56 7.26 4.59
C MET A 70 1.52 8.22 3.88
N ARG A 71 1.80 9.43 4.42
CA ARG A 71 2.78 10.33 3.79
C ARG A 71 4.17 9.71 3.85
N VAL A 72 4.72 9.51 2.65
CA VAL A 72 6.12 9.15 2.45
C VAL A 72 6.93 10.43 2.34
N GLU A 73 7.98 10.54 3.15
CA GLU A 73 8.93 11.66 3.11
C GLU A 73 10.16 11.21 2.32
N ASP A 74 10.50 11.91 1.23
CA ASP A 74 11.77 11.66 0.53
C ASP A 74 12.91 12.27 1.35
N PHE A 75 13.89 11.45 1.72
CA PHE A 75 15.04 11.89 2.50
C PHE A 75 16.11 12.49 1.59
N ASP A 76 16.59 13.67 1.98
CA ASP A 76 17.73 14.35 1.35
C ASP A 76 18.89 14.41 2.35
N PRO A 77 19.96 13.60 2.17
CA PRO A 77 21.09 13.57 3.09
C PRO A 77 21.81 14.92 3.18
N ARG A 78 21.69 15.80 2.18
CA ARG A 78 22.38 17.10 2.16
C ARG A 78 21.73 18.13 3.09
N LYS A 79 20.47 17.91 3.48
CA LYS A 79 19.70 18.79 4.36
C LYS A 79 19.67 18.32 5.81
N TYR A 80 20.30 17.18 6.10
CA TYR A 80 20.27 16.58 7.42
C TYR A 80 21.54 16.90 8.20
N GLU A 81 21.39 17.55 9.35
CA GLU A 81 22.51 18.00 10.19
C GLU A 81 22.89 16.98 11.28
N GLY A 82 22.12 15.89 11.44
CA GLY A 82 22.36 14.89 12.48
C GLY A 82 23.34 13.79 12.08
N ARG A 83 23.60 12.87 13.01
CA ARG A 83 24.42 11.68 12.74
C ARG A 83 23.71 10.74 11.75
N MET A 84 24.46 10.26 10.77
CA MET A 84 23.99 9.33 9.75
C MET A 84 24.83 8.07 9.78
N GLY A 85 24.17 6.92 9.59
CA GLY A 85 24.83 5.67 9.25
C GLY A 85 24.61 5.31 7.78
N ARG A 86 25.05 4.10 7.42
CA ARG A 86 24.94 3.59 6.05
C ARG A 86 24.26 2.24 6.04
N ILE A 87 23.36 2.05 5.08
CA ILE A 87 22.82 0.74 4.72
C ILE A 87 23.45 0.32 3.40
N ALA A 88 24.06 -0.86 3.36
CA ALA A 88 24.53 -1.50 2.15
C ALA A 88 23.47 -2.48 1.65
N LEU A 89 23.02 -2.26 0.41
CA LEU A 89 22.15 -3.16 -0.32
C LEU A 89 23.00 -4.19 -1.07
N SER A 90 22.51 -5.42 -1.18
CA SER A 90 23.17 -6.46 -1.97
C SER A 90 23.37 -6.08 -3.44
N HIS A 91 22.42 -5.33 -4.00
CA HIS A 91 22.43 -4.93 -5.40
C HIS A 91 22.88 -3.48 -5.58
N LYS A 92 23.91 -3.28 -6.41
CA LYS A 92 24.50 -1.97 -6.71
C LYS A 92 23.90 -1.38 -7.98
N ALA A 93 22.71 -0.83 -7.88
CA ALA A 93 22.03 -0.14 -8.97
C ALA A 93 21.14 0.98 -8.44
N GLU A 94 20.49 1.70 -9.35
CA GLU A 94 19.42 2.64 -9.00
C GLU A 94 18.34 1.92 -8.21
N SER A 95 18.15 2.34 -6.96
CA SER A 95 17.24 1.71 -6.02
C SER A 95 16.57 2.74 -5.12
N GLU A 96 15.36 2.42 -4.70
CA GLU A 96 14.60 3.11 -3.68
C GLU A 96 14.36 2.17 -2.50
N LEU A 97 14.74 2.60 -1.30
CA LEU A 97 14.47 1.90 -0.06
C LEU A 97 13.52 2.73 0.79
N MET A 98 12.39 2.17 1.18
CA MET A 98 11.48 2.80 2.13
C MET A 98 11.61 2.13 3.49
N LEU A 99 11.90 2.94 4.51
CA LEU A 99 11.99 2.51 5.89
C LEU A 99 10.90 3.17 6.72
N MET A 100 10.39 2.45 7.71
CA MET A 100 9.49 2.97 8.73
C MET A 100 10.26 3.17 10.03
N GLY A 101 10.37 4.42 10.49
CA GLY A 101 11.05 4.72 11.76
C GLY A 101 10.23 4.26 12.96
N GLU A 102 10.86 3.58 13.92
CA GLU A 102 10.17 2.94 15.07
C GLU A 102 9.42 3.95 15.95
N LYS A 103 10.00 5.14 16.20
CA LYS A 103 9.44 6.13 17.14
C LYS A 103 8.22 6.89 16.64
N ARG A 104 8.03 7.01 15.31
CA ARG A 104 7.00 7.90 14.72
C ARG A 104 6.13 7.22 13.66
N GLY A 105 6.40 5.96 13.31
CA GLY A 105 5.71 5.24 12.23
C GLY A 105 5.84 5.93 10.86
N LYS A 106 6.69 6.94 10.74
CA LYS A 106 6.90 7.70 9.51
C LYS A 106 7.59 6.81 8.49
N ARG A 107 7.05 6.81 7.27
CA ARG A 107 7.67 6.18 6.11
C ARG A 107 8.60 7.18 5.45
N ILE A 108 9.87 6.80 5.32
CA ILE A 108 10.91 7.63 4.73
C ILE A 108 11.45 6.87 3.53
N ARG A 109 11.47 7.50 2.36
CA ARG A 109 12.07 6.95 1.15
C ARG A 109 13.49 7.48 1.00
N PHE A 110 14.40 6.56 0.78
CA PHE A 110 15.80 6.83 0.48
C PHE A 110 16.09 6.35 -0.94
N LYS A 111 16.93 7.08 -1.66
CA LYS A 111 17.36 6.72 -3.01
C LYS A 111 18.86 6.49 -3.03
N THR A 112 19.30 5.55 -3.85
CA THR A 112 20.72 5.27 -4.09
C THR A 112 20.93 4.90 -5.55
N ALA A 113 22.11 5.18 -6.07
CA ALA A 113 22.54 4.78 -7.42
C ALA A 113 23.52 3.59 -7.40
N ASP A 114 24.13 3.30 -6.24
CA ASP A 114 25.25 2.39 -6.09
C ASP A 114 25.00 1.31 -5.02
N GLY A 115 23.78 1.22 -4.51
CA GLY A 115 23.41 0.30 -3.42
C GLY A 115 23.85 0.78 -2.04
N ALA A 116 24.37 2.00 -1.90
CA ALA A 116 24.70 2.60 -0.61
C ALA A 116 23.67 3.67 -0.22
N VAL A 117 22.98 3.46 0.89
CA VAL A 117 21.94 4.36 1.38
C VAL A 117 22.43 5.06 2.65
N LEU A 118 22.49 6.40 2.64
CA LEU A 118 22.72 7.20 3.85
C LEU A 118 21.40 7.39 4.58
N VAL A 119 21.38 7.06 5.87
CA VAL A 119 20.18 7.06 6.71
C VAL A 119 20.52 7.68 8.07
N PRO A 120 19.65 8.50 8.67
CA PRO A 120 19.83 8.96 10.04
C PRO A 120 20.02 7.79 11.00
N GLU A 121 20.88 7.93 12.00
CA GLU A 121 21.04 6.94 13.06
C GLU A 121 19.67 6.61 13.71
N GLY A 122 19.39 5.33 13.89
CA GLY A 122 18.13 4.90 14.50
C GLY A 122 17.74 3.47 14.20
N LYS A 123 16.53 3.12 14.64
CA LYS A 123 15.90 1.82 14.38
C LYS A 123 14.77 1.98 13.38
N TYR A 124 14.78 1.10 12.40
CA TYR A 124 13.89 1.13 11.25
C TYR A 124 13.27 -0.22 11.01
N ARG A 125 12.09 -0.25 10.42
CA ARG A 125 11.54 -1.45 9.80
C ARG A 125 11.56 -1.27 8.29
N PRO A 126 12.23 -2.15 7.51
CA PRO A 126 12.11 -2.16 6.07
C PRO A 126 10.63 -2.26 5.67
N PHE A 127 10.16 -1.40 4.75
CA PHE A 127 8.75 -1.34 4.34
C PHE A 127 8.54 -1.68 2.86
N GLU A 128 9.31 -1.03 1.99
CA GLU A 128 9.28 -1.25 0.55
C GLU A 128 10.71 -1.18 0.02
N TYR A 129 11.02 -1.99 -0.99
CA TYR A 129 12.23 -1.81 -1.79
C TYR A 129 11.86 -1.89 -3.26
N ALA A 130 12.53 -1.06 -4.06
CA ALA A 130 12.44 -1.08 -5.50
C ALA A 130 13.84 -0.93 -6.11
N THR A 131 14.10 -1.68 -7.16
CA THR A 131 15.27 -1.48 -8.02
C THR A 131 14.85 -1.30 -9.46
N PHE A 132 15.65 -0.54 -10.19
CA PHE A 132 15.38 -0.19 -11.57
C PHE A 132 16.48 -0.74 -12.47
N SER A 133 16.08 -1.17 -13.66
CA SER A 133 17.00 -1.59 -14.72
C SER A 133 16.43 -1.15 -16.06
N GLN A 134 17.29 -1.03 -17.06
CA GLN A 134 16.90 -0.75 -18.44
C GLN A 134 17.25 -1.97 -19.29
N ASP A 135 16.33 -2.40 -20.14
CA ASP A 135 16.59 -3.48 -21.10
C ASP A 135 17.35 -2.97 -22.34
N GLU A 136 17.74 -3.90 -23.20
CA GLU A 136 18.47 -3.60 -24.44
C GLU A 136 17.70 -2.70 -25.41
N ALA A 137 16.37 -2.72 -25.35
CA ALA A 137 15.49 -1.86 -26.15
C ALA A 137 15.28 -0.47 -25.51
N GLY A 138 15.88 -0.23 -24.35
CA GLY A 138 15.78 1.03 -23.62
C GLY A 138 14.55 1.16 -22.72
N ALA A 139 13.73 0.12 -22.56
CA ALA A 139 12.58 0.17 -21.67
C ALA A 139 13.03 0.03 -20.20
N LYS A 140 12.42 0.83 -19.32
CA LYS A 140 12.72 0.82 -17.89
C LYS A 140 11.85 -0.19 -17.17
N TRP A 141 12.48 -1.04 -16.38
CA TRP A 141 11.85 -2.06 -15.54
C TRP A 141 12.03 -1.71 -14.06
N LYS A 142 10.98 -1.96 -13.27
CA LYS A 142 10.96 -1.85 -11.82
C LYS A 142 10.68 -3.23 -11.24
N ALA A 143 11.58 -3.71 -10.39
CA ALA A 143 11.32 -4.82 -9.50
C ALA A 143 11.09 -4.26 -8.09
N SER A 144 9.94 -4.57 -7.47
CA SER A 144 9.61 -4.06 -6.14
C SER A 144 8.94 -5.09 -5.25
N CYS A 145 9.20 -5.00 -3.95
CA CYS A 145 8.54 -5.78 -2.92
C CYS A 145 7.96 -4.86 -1.83
N TYR A 146 6.84 -5.29 -1.26
CA TYR A 146 6.18 -4.64 -0.12
C TYR A 146 6.19 -5.58 1.07
N LEU A 147 6.31 -5.02 2.27
CA LEU A 147 6.14 -5.74 3.54
C LEU A 147 7.05 -6.96 3.60
N PHE A 148 8.32 -6.76 3.95
CA PHE A 148 9.30 -7.83 4.07
C PHE A 148 8.88 -8.85 5.13
N ARG A 149 8.16 -9.89 4.72
CA ARG A 149 7.58 -10.91 5.62
C ARG A 149 8.64 -11.90 6.12
N GLY A 150 9.85 -11.88 5.55
CA GLY A 150 10.96 -12.77 5.95
C GLY A 150 12.16 -12.07 6.59
N MET A 151 12.22 -10.74 6.61
CA MET A 151 13.35 -10.01 7.21
C MET A 151 13.10 -9.66 8.68
N ALA A 152 14.19 -9.45 9.41
CA ALA A 152 14.16 -8.97 10.78
C ALA A 152 13.20 -7.78 10.90
N ASP A 153 12.29 -7.84 11.87
CA ASP A 153 11.28 -6.80 12.11
C ASP A 153 11.89 -5.41 12.40
N SER A 154 13.20 -5.37 12.66
CA SER A 154 13.95 -4.14 12.84
C SER A 154 15.36 -4.22 12.25
N LEU A 155 15.81 -3.10 11.70
CA LEU A 155 17.15 -2.80 11.21
C LEU A 155 17.69 -1.65 12.06
N SER A 156 18.78 -1.90 12.78
CA SER A 156 19.48 -0.87 13.56
C SER A 156 20.58 -0.26 12.70
N VAL A 157 20.62 1.07 12.65
CA VAL A 157 21.62 1.84 11.91
C VAL A 157 22.38 2.71 12.91
N SER A 158 23.68 2.46 13.08
CA SER A 158 24.59 3.29 13.86
C SER A 158 25.38 4.22 12.94
N ALA A 159 25.79 5.39 13.46
CA ALA A 159 26.53 6.40 12.70
C ALA A 159 27.89 5.91 12.17
N GLU A 160 28.50 4.96 12.88
CA GLU A 160 29.85 4.46 12.59
C GLU A 160 29.84 3.08 11.93
N SER A 161 28.67 2.51 11.63
CA SER A 161 28.54 1.16 11.08
C SER A 161 27.86 1.16 9.73
N VAL A 162 28.20 0.14 8.93
CA VAL A 162 27.42 -0.25 7.76
C VAL A 162 26.50 -1.38 8.16
N SER A 163 25.19 -1.17 8.03
CA SER A 163 24.20 -2.23 8.19
C SER A 163 23.91 -2.86 6.84
N GLU A 164 23.88 -4.18 6.75
CA GLU A 164 23.57 -4.87 5.50
C GLU A 164 22.09 -5.20 5.39
N LEU A 165 21.54 -5.06 4.18
CA LEU A 165 20.17 -5.41 3.87
C LEU A 165 20.13 -6.26 2.60
N ALA A 166 19.84 -7.55 2.77
CA ALA A 166 19.80 -8.53 1.69
C ALA A 166 18.49 -8.44 0.88
N VAL A 167 18.40 -7.44 0.02
CA VAL A 167 17.25 -7.18 -0.85
C VAL A 167 17.64 -7.09 -2.31
N GLY A 168 16.67 -7.41 -3.17
CA GLY A 168 16.80 -7.36 -4.62
C GLY A 168 17.30 -8.66 -5.24
N PRO A 169 17.94 -8.57 -6.42
CA PRO A 169 18.39 -9.73 -7.18
C PRO A 169 19.52 -10.51 -6.49
N PRO A 170 19.80 -11.77 -6.92
CA PRO A 170 19.17 -12.46 -8.04
C PRO A 170 17.71 -12.82 -7.75
N PHE A 171 16.86 -12.69 -8.78
CA PHE A 171 15.46 -13.09 -8.70
C PHE A 171 15.29 -14.54 -9.14
N THR A 172 14.44 -15.28 -8.43
CA THR A 172 14.02 -16.63 -8.79
C THR A 172 12.54 -16.62 -9.10
N ALA A 173 12.17 -16.98 -10.32
CA ALA A 173 10.79 -17.23 -10.71
C ALA A 173 10.43 -18.70 -10.43
N ARG A 174 9.30 -18.94 -9.77
CA ARG A 174 8.77 -20.28 -9.50
C ARG A 174 7.29 -20.32 -9.89
N VAL A 175 6.94 -21.27 -10.74
CA VAL A 175 5.54 -21.61 -11.05
C VAL A 175 5.14 -22.80 -10.19
N THR A 176 4.06 -22.65 -9.43
CA THR A 176 3.43 -23.76 -8.70
C THR A 176 2.22 -24.22 -9.50
N VAL A 177 2.08 -25.53 -9.64
CA VAL A 177 0.98 -26.16 -10.38
C VAL A 177 0.08 -26.86 -9.37
N GLY A 178 -1.19 -26.45 -9.31
CA GLY A 178 -2.22 -27.07 -8.48
C GLY A 178 -3.34 -27.63 -9.34
N LYS A 179 -3.89 -28.79 -8.97
CA LYS A 179 -5.11 -29.31 -9.61
C LYS A 179 -6.33 -28.71 -8.88
N GLU A 180 -7.20 -28.00 -9.60
CA GLU A 180 -8.46 -27.50 -9.02
C GLU A 180 -9.60 -28.49 -9.25
N SER A 181 -9.66 -29.10 -10.44
CA SER A 181 -10.69 -30.09 -10.80
C SER A 181 -10.13 -31.14 -11.77
N ALA A 182 -10.99 -32.01 -12.30
CA ALA A 182 -10.57 -33.00 -13.31
C ALA A 182 -10.08 -32.35 -14.61
N GLU A 183 -10.57 -31.15 -14.93
CA GLU A 183 -10.32 -30.45 -16.19
C GLU A 183 -9.59 -29.10 -16.00
N GLU A 184 -9.33 -28.69 -14.75
CA GLU A 184 -8.72 -27.40 -14.43
C GLU A 184 -7.44 -27.52 -13.60
N VAL A 185 -6.46 -26.71 -13.98
CA VAL A 185 -5.17 -26.58 -13.32
C VAL A 185 -4.95 -25.11 -12.99
N ALA A 186 -4.61 -24.83 -11.74
CA ALA A 186 -4.15 -23.53 -11.29
C ALA A 186 -2.63 -23.41 -11.48
N LEU A 187 -2.21 -22.29 -12.05
CA LEU A 187 -0.80 -21.91 -12.18
C LEU A 187 -0.57 -20.64 -11.38
N ASP A 188 0.33 -20.70 -10.39
CA ASP A 188 0.73 -19.54 -9.60
C ASP A 188 2.20 -19.21 -9.85
N LEU A 189 2.47 -17.99 -10.34
CA LEU A 189 3.84 -17.49 -10.52
C LEU A 189 4.23 -16.63 -9.33
N LYS A 190 5.31 -17.03 -8.66
CA LYS A 190 5.96 -16.24 -7.62
C LYS A 190 7.37 -15.88 -8.05
N VAL A 191 7.74 -14.61 -7.91
CA VAL A 191 9.13 -14.15 -8.05
C VAL A 191 9.67 -13.81 -6.68
N THR A 192 10.81 -14.37 -6.30
CA THR A 192 11.48 -14.11 -5.01
C THR A 192 12.87 -13.53 -5.20
N GLY A 193 13.27 -12.57 -4.36
CA GLY A 193 14.64 -12.03 -4.33
C GLY A 193 15.57 -12.77 -3.38
N GLN A 194 16.78 -12.24 -3.18
CA GLN A 194 17.83 -12.85 -2.34
C GLN A 194 17.39 -13.07 -0.88
N GLY A 195 16.52 -12.21 -0.33
CA GLY A 195 15.96 -12.33 1.02
C GLY A 195 14.72 -13.24 1.13
N GLY A 196 14.29 -13.88 0.03
CA GLY A 196 13.08 -14.72 -0.01
C GLY A 196 11.76 -13.96 -0.13
N ASP A 197 11.77 -12.64 -0.06
CA ASP A 197 10.57 -11.81 -0.23
C ASP A 197 10.03 -11.89 -1.66
N GLY A 198 8.71 -11.74 -1.78
CA GLY A 198 8.01 -11.72 -3.06
C GLY A 198 8.19 -10.38 -3.79
N TYR A 199 8.54 -10.42 -5.07
CA TYR A 199 8.71 -9.26 -5.93
C TYR A 199 7.65 -9.24 -7.02
N THR A 200 7.22 -8.03 -7.36
CA THR A 200 6.51 -7.72 -8.60
C THR A 200 7.49 -7.06 -9.56
N ILE A 201 7.59 -7.58 -10.78
CA ILE A 201 8.41 -7.02 -11.86
C ILE A 201 7.47 -6.45 -12.91
N ARG A 202 7.68 -5.19 -13.28
CA ARG A 202 6.86 -4.49 -14.28
C ARG A 202 7.65 -3.39 -14.97
N ARG A 203 7.11 -2.88 -16.08
CA ARG A 203 7.63 -1.66 -16.70
C ARG A 203 7.38 -0.44 -15.82
N ALA A 204 8.36 0.46 -15.74
CA ALA A 204 8.28 1.66 -14.91
C ALA A 204 7.36 2.74 -15.51
N ASP A 205 7.20 2.74 -16.83
CA ASP A 205 6.48 3.74 -17.63
C ASP A 205 5.07 3.31 -18.09
N GLY A 206 4.67 2.06 -17.84
CA GLY A 206 3.61 1.41 -18.60
C GLY A 206 2.53 0.70 -17.80
N LYS A 207 1.55 0.16 -18.55
CA LYS A 207 0.60 -0.83 -18.06
C LYS A 207 1.35 -2.09 -17.66
N ASP A 208 0.91 -2.72 -16.57
CA ASP A 208 1.49 -3.98 -16.13
C ASP A 208 1.28 -5.04 -17.24
N GLU A 209 2.36 -5.53 -17.84
CA GLU A 209 2.34 -6.62 -18.81
C GLU A 209 2.71 -7.92 -18.10
N PRO A 210 1.74 -8.80 -17.83
CA PRO A 210 2.04 -10.02 -17.10
C PRO A 210 2.87 -10.97 -17.94
N PRO A 211 3.77 -11.72 -17.29
CA PRO A 211 4.53 -12.73 -17.99
C PRO A 211 3.59 -13.75 -18.66
N GLY A 212 3.97 -14.16 -19.87
CA GLY A 212 3.35 -15.27 -20.56
C GLY A 212 3.78 -16.61 -19.97
N PHE A 213 3.02 -17.65 -20.24
CA PHE A 213 3.42 -19.04 -20.03
C PHE A 213 3.04 -19.91 -21.22
N GLU A 214 3.79 -20.99 -21.38
CA GLU A 214 3.49 -22.06 -22.33
C GLU A 214 3.43 -23.38 -21.58
N VAL A 215 2.39 -24.17 -21.84
CA VAL A 215 2.31 -25.56 -21.40
C VAL A 215 2.72 -26.44 -22.57
N VAL A 216 3.70 -27.29 -22.32
CA VAL A 216 4.27 -28.18 -23.33
C VAL A 216 3.86 -29.61 -23.01
N GLY A 217 3.30 -30.31 -24.00
CA GLY A 217 2.90 -31.71 -23.90
C GLY A 217 4.09 -32.66 -23.93
N PRO A 218 3.87 -33.98 -23.71
CA PRO A 218 4.93 -34.98 -23.71
C PRO A 218 5.71 -35.08 -25.04
N ASP A 219 5.10 -34.68 -26.15
CA ASP A 219 5.73 -34.66 -27.48
C ASP A 219 6.52 -33.37 -27.76
N GLY A 220 6.66 -32.50 -26.76
CA GLY A 220 7.36 -31.22 -26.89
C GLY A 220 6.55 -30.12 -27.58
N LYS A 221 5.28 -30.38 -27.95
CA LYS A 221 4.43 -29.35 -28.58
C LYS A 221 3.73 -28.50 -27.53
N VAL A 222 3.56 -27.24 -27.86
CA VAL A 222 2.77 -26.31 -27.05
C VAL A 222 1.30 -26.70 -27.13
N VAL A 223 0.71 -27.05 -25.99
CA VAL A 223 -0.72 -27.39 -25.86
C VAL A 223 -1.55 -26.21 -25.35
N LEU A 224 -0.93 -25.26 -24.66
CA LEU A 224 -1.57 -24.04 -24.18
C LEU A 224 -0.58 -22.89 -24.12
N ARG A 225 -1.05 -21.69 -24.49
CA ARG A 225 -0.36 -20.41 -24.34
C ARG A 225 -1.32 -19.44 -23.70
N ASP A 226 -0.91 -18.82 -22.61
CA ASP A 226 -1.68 -17.73 -21.99
C ASP A 226 -0.73 -16.81 -21.21
N ARG A 227 -1.30 -15.87 -20.45
CA ARG A 227 -0.57 -14.96 -19.56
C ARG A 227 -1.08 -15.09 -18.15
N PHE A 228 -0.18 -14.88 -17.19
CA PHE A 228 -0.60 -14.72 -15.80
C PHE A 228 -1.49 -13.47 -15.68
N LYS A 229 -2.32 -13.41 -14.63
CA LYS A 229 -3.04 -12.20 -14.26
C LYS A 229 -2.34 -11.62 -13.03
N PHE A 230 -2.02 -10.34 -13.04
CA PHE A 230 -1.63 -9.66 -11.82
C PHE A 230 -2.86 -9.58 -10.91
N GLY A 231 -2.72 -10.07 -9.67
CA GLY A 231 -3.76 -10.00 -8.64
C GLY A 231 -3.88 -8.62 -8.02
#